data_AF-W6AIP2-F1
#
_entry.id   AF-W6AIP2-F1
#
_cell.length_a   1.000
_cell.length_b   1.000
_cell.length_c   1.000
_cell.angle_alpha   90.00
_cell.angle_beta   90.00
_cell.angle_gamma   90.00
#
_symmetry.space_group_name_H-M   'P 1'
#
loop_
_entity.id
_entity.type
_entity.pdbx_description
1 polymer ?
#
loop_
_entity_poly.entity_id
_entity_poly.type
_entity_poly.pdbx_seq_one_letter_code
_entity_poly.pdbx_strand_id
1 'polypeptide(L)'
;MKKMLSIVGSISLLTSSTISVVACQEPEKPEEKLEFNEENVTNFFEENKEFTYEGDFIFISDPEGIDNADFNVFNSTTDIIESLFVKKIVWEMSKTIDLNTNDFIQVVSILGTPSLKKSLGNDKYPKYDKNYVFTFDEVLIENTATDEKMVFNDFKFNFKQTNEIISDKVEEKEIENLFSYWLGGINSEPSERFNWAKANDASFHEVADTLENGSLGDSKKEIKSGIEELSDGDRMGKTSRTPIFEKYRFTVEIEDIKLLPNKSEKLLFANISGVATFPNINNGQKANFSGNWGFWKKRVSQ
;
A
#
# COMPACT_ATOMS: atom_id res chain seq x y z
N MET A 1 -33.01 18.96 54.04
CA MET A 1 -31.76 18.87 54.83
C MET A 1 -30.61 18.78 53.84
N LYS A 2 -30.01 19.93 53.51
CA LYS A 2 -28.65 20.39 53.89
C LYS A 2 -27.49 19.61 53.22
N LYS A 3 -26.80 20.36 52.35
CA LYS A 3 -25.57 20.10 51.58
C LYS A 3 -24.40 19.65 52.45
N MET A 4 -23.49 18.80 51.93
CA MET A 4 -22.06 19.12 51.80
C MET A 4 -21.27 18.04 51.04
N LEU A 5 -20.48 18.49 50.06
CA LEU A 5 -19.33 17.77 49.49
C LEU A 5 -18.31 17.44 50.59
N SER A 6 -17.56 16.35 50.41
CA SER A 6 -16.11 16.35 50.69
C SER A 6 -15.40 15.42 49.72
N ILE A 7 -14.63 16.04 48.84
CA ILE A 7 -13.48 15.47 48.14
C ILE A 7 -12.36 15.25 49.18
N VAL A 8 -11.43 14.36 48.83
CA VAL A 8 -9.98 14.35 49.14
C VAL A 8 -9.54 13.00 49.72
N GLY A 9 -8.73 12.30 48.93
CA GLY A 9 -7.94 11.16 49.38
C GLY A 9 -7.25 10.39 48.26
N SER A 10 -6.75 11.07 47.23
CA SER A 10 -5.80 10.47 46.29
C SER A 10 -4.43 10.28 46.99
N ILE A 11 -3.68 9.28 46.51
CA ILE A 11 -2.24 9.01 46.73
C ILE A 11 -1.96 8.40 48.13
N SER A 12 -1.54 7.15 48.30
CA SER A 12 -0.30 6.59 47.74
C SER A 12 -0.25 5.06 47.90
N LEU A 13 0.09 4.40 46.79
CA LEU A 13 0.92 3.20 46.61
C LEU A 13 1.61 2.50 47.81
N LEU A 14 1.69 1.17 47.64
CA LEU A 14 2.66 0.18 48.17
C LEU A 14 2.31 -0.48 49.51
N THR A 15 1.88 -1.75 49.46
CA THR A 15 2.72 -2.91 49.85
C THR A 15 1.99 -4.25 49.67
N SER A 16 2.57 -5.09 48.81
CA SER A 16 2.57 -6.56 48.77
C SER A 16 1.36 -7.36 49.27
N SER A 17 0.74 -8.07 48.34
CA SER A 17 0.62 -9.53 48.47
C SER A 17 0.43 -10.15 47.10
N THR A 18 1.45 -10.89 46.68
CA THR A 18 1.42 -11.86 45.57
C THR A 18 0.26 -12.81 45.75
N ILE A 19 -0.85 -12.56 45.06
CA ILE A 19 -1.81 -13.60 44.74
C ILE A 19 -1.47 -14.02 43.32
N SER A 20 -0.79 -15.17 43.21
CA SER A 20 -0.65 -15.90 41.95
C SER A 20 -2.04 -16.35 41.51
N VAL A 21 -2.77 -15.45 40.86
CA VAL A 21 -3.88 -15.85 40.00
C VAL A 21 -3.22 -16.36 38.73
N VAL A 22 -2.98 -17.67 38.69
CA VAL A 22 -2.86 -18.38 37.41
C VAL A 22 -4.24 -18.24 36.78
N ALA A 23 -4.42 -17.15 36.02
CA ALA A 23 -5.49 -17.10 35.05
C ALA A 23 -5.11 -18.17 34.03
N CYS A 24 -5.83 -19.29 34.06
CA CYS A 24 -6.03 -20.06 32.84
C CYS A 24 -6.59 -19.05 31.84
N GLN A 25 -5.72 -18.47 31.00
CA GLN A 25 -6.18 -17.90 29.75
C GLN A 25 -6.81 -19.09 29.04
N GLU A 26 -8.14 -19.18 29.10
CA GLU A 26 -8.88 -19.82 28.03
C GLU A 26 -8.27 -19.26 26.75
N PRO A 27 -7.83 -20.11 25.79
CA PRO A 27 -7.42 -19.60 24.50
C PRO A 27 -8.58 -18.74 24.01
N GLU A 28 -8.34 -17.43 23.82
CA GLU A 28 -9.33 -16.51 23.28
C GLU A 28 -9.91 -17.20 22.06
N LYS A 29 -11.20 -17.55 22.15
CA LYS A 29 -11.90 -18.05 20.97
C LYS A 29 -11.76 -16.93 19.94
N PRO A 30 -11.29 -17.23 18.72
CA PRO A 30 -11.28 -16.22 17.67
C PRO A 30 -12.70 -15.63 17.60
N GLU A 31 -12.81 -14.32 17.80
CA GLU A 31 -14.08 -13.64 17.55
C GLU A 31 -14.49 -13.96 16.12
N GLU A 32 -15.74 -14.38 15.93
CA GLU A 32 -16.27 -14.70 14.62
C GLU A 32 -16.30 -13.41 13.80
N LYS A 33 -15.53 -13.38 12.71
CA LYS A 33 -15.48 -12.23 11.81
C LYS A 33 -16.79 -12.10 11.07
N LEU A 34 -17.21 -10.86 10.84
CA LEU A 34 -18.40 -10.54 10.05
C LEU A 34 -18.16 -10.87 8.57
N GLU A 35 -19.23 -11.22 7.86
CA GLU A 35 -19.17 -11.43 6.41
C GLU A 35 -18.81 -10.13 5.67
N PHE A 36 -17.99 -10.23 4.61
CA PHE A 36 -17.74 -9.11 3.72
C PHE A 36 -19.00 -8.78 2.88
N ASN A 37 -19.69 -7.71 3.25
CA ASN A 37 -20.84 -7.16 2.53
C ASN A 37 -20.95 -5.64 2.77
N GLU A 38 -21.84 -4.98 2.02
CA GLU A 38 -22.01 -3.52 2.06
C GLU A 38 -22.32 -2.98 3.48
N GLU A 39 -23.20 -3.65 4.21
CA GLU A 39 -23.60 -3.25 5.57
C GLU A 39 -22.41 -3.26 6.52
N ASN A 40 -21.68 -4.37 6.57
CA ASN A 40 -20.55 -4.54 7.49
C ASN A 40 -19.37 -3.62 7.14
N VAL A 41 -19.10 -3.43 5.84
CA VAL A 41 -18.05 -2.49 5.38
C VAL A 41 -18.45 -1.05 5.69
N THR A 42 -19.73 -0.69 5.52
CA THR A 42 -20.24 0.64 5.88
C THR A 42 -20.09 0.90 7.37
N ASN A 43 -20.55 -0.03 8.21
CA ASN A 43 -20.40 0.06 9.67
C ASN A 43 -18.93 0.23 10.07
N PHE A 44 -18.01 -0.52 9.44
CA PHE A 44 -16.57 -0.37 9.68
C PHE A 44 -16.08 1.06 9.42
N PHE A 45 -16.43 1.67 8.28
CA PHE A 45 -15.98 3.02 7.95
C PHE A 45 -16.74 4.14 8.67
N GLU A 46 -17.93 3.87 9.23
CA GLU A 46 -18.60 4.79 10.15
C GLU A 46 -17.88 4.86 11.50
N GLU A 47 -17.40 3.73 12.00
CA GLU A 47 -16.66 3.64 13.26
C GLU A 47 -15.18 4.05 13.11
N ASN A 48 -14.59 3.86 11.93
CA ASN A 48 -13.16 4.06 11.68
C ASN A 48 -12.92 5.16 10.63
N LYS A 49 -12.66 6.38 11.12
CA LYS A 49 -12.30 7.54 10.28
C LYS A 49 -10.83 7.97 10.38
N GLU A 50 -10.11 7.46 11.37
CA GLU A 50 -8.71 7.81 11.61
C GLU A 50 -7.86 6.55 11.68
N PHE A 51 -6.82 6.51 10.85
CA PHE A 51 -5.87 5.40 10.76
C PHE A 51 -4.48 5.88 11.14
N THR A 52 -3.68 5.02 11.74
CA THR A 52 -2.32 5.36 12.16
C THR A 52 -1.31 4.32 11.69
N TYR A 53 -0.19 4.81 11.18
CA TYR A 53 1.00 4.03 10.85
C TYR A 53 2.23 4.67 11.50
N GLU A 54 2.91 3.90 12.33
CA GLU A 54 4.23 4.20 12.88
C GLU A 54 5.11 2.98 12.64
N GLY A 55 6.12 3.10 11.79
CA GLY A 55 6.97 1.97 11.42
C GLY A 55 8.03 2.29 10.38
N ASP A 56 8.79 1.27 10.01
CA ASP A 56 9.87 1.38 9.05
C ASP A 56 9.33 1.50 7.63
N PHE A 57 9.83 2.47 6.87
CA PHE A 57 9.29 2.81 5.54
C PHE A 57 10.42 2.98 4.52
N ILE A 58 10.28 3.89 3.53
CA ILE A 58 11.18 4.02 2.38
C ILE A 58 11.69 5.45 2.10
N PHE A 59 11.32 6.46 2.91
CA PHE A 59 11.80 7.82 2.64
C PHE A 59 13.22 8.01 3.16
N ILE A 60 14.13 8.40 2.26
CA ILE A 60 15.54 8.64 2.57
C ILE A 60 15.70 10.02 3.23
N SER A 61 16.50 10.09 4.29
CA SER A 61 16.69 11.30 5.10
C SER A 61 17.72 12.27 4.51
N ASP A 62 18.69 11.75 3.77
CA ASP A 62 19.77 12.50 3.11
C ASP A 62 19.83 12.22 1.58
N PRO A 63 18.78 12.59 0.82
CA PRO A 63 18.74 12.37 -0.63
C PRO A 63 19.97 12.95 -1.34
N GLU A 64 20.48 12.26 -2.36
CA GLU A 64 21.63 12.77 -3.13
C GLU A 64 21.24 13.94 -4.04
N GLY A 65 22.22 14.66 -4.60
CA GLY A 65 21.97 15.89 -5.37
C GLY A 65 21.01 15.73 -6.57
N ILE A 66 20.98 14.55 -7.21
CA ILE A 66 20.07 14.25 -8.32
C ILE A 66 18.63 14.00 -7.83
N ASP A 67 18.48 13.44 -6.63
CA ASP A 67 17.20 13.23 -5.93
C ASP A 67 16.56 14.54 -5.45
N ASN A 68 17.36 15.60 -5.39
CA ASN A 68 16.92 16.93 -4.98
C ASN A 68 16.43 17.80 -6.15
N ALA A 69 16.65 17.37 -7.40
CA ALA A 69 16.09 18.05 -8.57
C ALA A 69 14.55 18.00 -8.52
N ASP A 70 13.86 18.93 -9.19
CA ASP A 70 12.39 18.97 -9.25
C ASP A 70 11.80 17.84 -10.11
N PHE A 71 12.20 16.60 -9.83
CA PHE A 71 11.40 15.44 -10.18
C PHE A 71 10.02 15.60 -9.55
N ASN A 72 9.00 15.03 -10.18
CA ASN A 72 7.63 15.06 -9.68
C ASN A 72 7.47 14.08 -8.49
N VAL A 73 8.22 14.37 -7.43
CA VAL A 73 8.31 13.67 -6.15
C VAL A 73 6.95 13.67 -5.44
N PHE A 74 6.12 14.70 -5.68
CA PHE A 74 4.78 14.77 -5.12
C PHE A 74 3.89 13.63 -5.60
N ASN A 75 3.84 13.34 -6.92
CA ASN A 75 3.02 12.24 -7.43
C ASN A 75 3.49 10.89 -6.88
N SER A 76 4.78 10.64 -6.90
CA SER A 76 5.36 9.41 -6.36
C SER A 76 5.11 9.25 -4.86
N THR A 77 5.19 10.35 -4.10
CA THR A 77 4.84 10.36 -2.68
C THR A 77 3.34 10.09 -2.47
N THR A 78 2.47 10.68 -3.29
CA THR A 78 1.02 10.41 -3.27
C THR A 78 0.75 8.92 -3.46
N ASP A 79 1.24 8.32 -4.56
CA ASP A 79 0.96 6.92 -4.91
C ASP A 79 1.38 5.94 -3.80
N ILE A 80 2.54 6.21 -3.17
CA ILE A 80 3.10 5.37 -2.11
C ILE A 80 2.35 5.53 -0.79
N ILE A 81 1.95 6.76 -0.43
CA ILE A 81 1.15 7.01 0.76
C ILE A 81 -0.27 6.46 0.59
N GLU A 82 -0.88 6.59 -0.59
CA GLU A 82 -2.15 5.96 -0.93
C GLU A 82 -2.08 4.44 -0.80
N SER A 83 -1.04 3.81 -1.35
CA SER A 83 -0.85 2.36 -1.26
C SER A 83 -0.65 1.88 0.18
N LEU A 84 0.14 2.61 0.98
CA LEU A 84 0.29 2.32 2.41
C LEU A 84 -1.06 2.44 3.14
N PHE A 85 -1.83 3.49 2.86
CA PHE A 85 -3.12 3.71 3.48
C PHE A 85 -4.13 2.62 3.12
N VAL A 86 -4.20 2.22 1.85
CA VAL A 86 -5.01 1.07 1.41
C VAL A 86 -4.62 -0.21 2.16
N LYS A 87 -3.31 -0.54 2.22
CA LYS A 87 -2.83 -1.71 2.97
C LYS A 87 -3.23 -1.64 4.45
N LYS A 88 -3.17 -0.45 5.04
CA LYS A 88 -3.58 -0.22 6.44
C LYS A 88 -5.09 -0.43 6.64
N ILE A 89 -5.93 0.09 5.74
CA ILE A 89 -7.39 -0.12 5.76
C ILE A 89 -7.70 -1.60 5.68
N VAL A 90 -7.13 -2.30 4.70
CA VAL A 90 -7.37 -3.73 4.48
C VAL A 90 -6.97 -4.53 5.72
N TRP A 91 -5.83 -4.20 6.33
CA TRP A 91 -5.39 -4.83 7.57
C TRP A 91 -6.35 -4.60 8.74
N GLU A 92 -6.77 -3.35 8.98
CA GLU A 92 -7.71 -3.03 10.06
C GLU A 92 -9.08 -3.70 9.83
N MET A 93 -9.60 -3.63 8.60
CA MET A 93 -10.85 -4.27 8.21
C MET A 93 -10.79 -5.78 8.40
N SER A 94 -9.64 -6.41 8.11
CA SER A 94 -9.46 -7.86 8.29
C SER A 94 -9.57 -8.33 9.75
N LYS A 95 -9.49 -7.44 10.73
CA LYS A 95 -9.65 -7.80 12.14
C LYS A 95 -11.09 -8.11 12.49
N THR A 96 -12.04 -7.47 11.82
CA THR A 96 -13.48 -7.57 12.13
C THR A 96 -14.29 -8.21 11.00
N ILE A 97 -13.82 -8.13 9.75
CA ILE A 97 -14.50 -8.65 8.56
C ILE A 97 -13.66 -9.77 7.93
N ASP A 98 -14.30 -10.86 7.51
CA ASP A 98 -13.64 -11.93 6.75
C ASP A 98 -13.44 -11.49 5.29
N LEU A 99 -12.18 -11.25 4.93
CA LEU A 99 -11.78 -10.79 3.60
C LEU A 99 -11.43 -11.93 2.64
N ASN A 100 -11.72 -13.18 3.00
CA ASN A 100 -11.53 -14.33 2.12
C ASN A 100 -12.61 -14.39 1.03
N THR A 101 -12.53 -13.45 0.08
CA THR A 101 -13.43 -13.39 -1.07
C THR A 101 -12.94 -14.28 -2.22
N ASN A 102 -13.87 -14.77 -3.03
CA ASN A 102 -13.51 -15.44 -4.28
C ASN A 102 -13.12 -14.44 -5.38
N ASP A 103 -13.66 -13.23 -5.31
CA ASP A 103 -13.48 -12.19 -6.32
C ASP A 103 -12.37 -11.22 -5.89
N PHE A 104 -11.71 -10.60 -6.86
CA PHE A 104 -10.74 -9.53 -6.61
C PHE A 104 -11.47 -8.24 -6.26
N ILE A 105 -11.06 -7.61 -5.16
CA ILE A 105 -11.63 -6.36 -4.68
C ILE A 105 -10.62 -5.25 -4.94
N GLN A 106 -11.04 -4.21 -5.63
CA GLN A 106 -10.25 -3.01 -5.82
C GLN A 106 -10.50 -2.05 -4.67
N VAL A 107 -9.44 -1.63 -4.00
CA VAL A 107 -9.49 -0.53 -3.03
C VAL A 107 -8.69 0.63 -3.61
N VAL A 108 -9.34 1.79 -3.78
CA VAL A 108 -8.71 3.03 -4.24
C VAL A 108 -8.85 4.06 -3.14
N SER A 109 -7.79 4.80 -2.89
CA SER A 109 -7.82 5.97 -2.01
C SER A 109 -7.36 7.20 -2.77
N ILE A 110 -7.97 8.35 -2.51
CA ILE A 110 -7.60 9.62 -3.16
C ILE A 110 -7.01 10.56 -2.11
N LEU A 111 -5.69 10.75 -2.16
CA LEU A 111 -4.98 11.78 -1.42
C LEU A 111 -4.85 13.03 -2.30
N GLY A 112 -5.78 13.97 -2.15
CA GLY A 112 -5.76 15.21 -2.92
C GLY A 112 -4.42 15.94 -2.80
N THR A 113 -3.86 16.40 -3.93
CA THR A 113 -2.58 17.14 -3.95
C THR A 113 -2.54 18.34 -2.98
N PRO A 114 -3.62 19.13 -2.80
CA PRO A 114 -3.64 20.19 -1.78
C PRO A 114 -3.48 19.66 -0.36
N SER A 115 -4.08 18.51 -0.05
CA SER A 115 -3.97 17.84 1.25
C SER A 115 -2.54 17.37 1.50
N LEU A 116 -1.91 16.70 0.53
CA LEU A 116 -0.50 16.28 0.63
C LEU A 116 0.42 17.48 0.89
N LYS A 117 0.33 18.52 0.07
CA LYS A 117 1.18 19.72 0.20
C LYS A 117 0.98 20.42 1.55
N LYS A 118 -0.26 20.54 2.02
CA LYS A 118 -0.57 21.11 3.33
C LYS A 118 0.06 20.30 4.47
N SER A 119 0.00 18.98 4.37
CA SER A 119 0.52 18.04 5.38
C SER A 119 2.05 18.07 5.45
N LEU A 120 2.72 18.11 4.28
CA LEU A 120 4.18 18.18 4.19
C LEU A 120 4.74 19.56 4.59
N GLY A 121 3.99 20.63 4.35
CA GLY A 121 4.42 22.00 4.59
C GLY A 121 5.60 22.37 3.70
N ASN A 122 6.78 22.58 4.30
CA ASN A 122 8.02 22.89 3.57
C ASN A 122 8.80 21.64 3.14
N ASP A 123 8.39 20.45 3.55
CA ASP A 123 9.07 19.22 3.17
C ASP A 123 8.66 18.80 1.76
N LYS A 124 9.59 18.23 0.98
CA LYS A 124 9.27 17.66 -0.35
C LYS A 124 8.58 16.29 -0.24
N TYR A 125 8.87 15.55 0.83
CA TYR A 125 8.34 14.22 1.16
C TYR A 125 8.50 13.99 2.68
N PRO A 126 7.88 12.95 3.26
CA PRO A 126 7.95 12.68 4.69
C PRO A 126 9.38 12.44 5.20
N LYS A 127 9.71 13.04 6.34
CA LYS A 127 11.01 12.91 7.01
C LYS A 127 10.95 11.93 8.17
N TYR A 128 12.11 11.35 8.47
CA TYR A 128 12.33 10.51 9.64
C TYR A 128 11.88 11.19 10.94
N ASP A 129 11.22 10.41 11.82
CA ASP A 129 10.73 10.77 13.15
C ASP A 129 9.80 12.01 13.22
N LYS A 130 9.29 12.46 12.07
CA LYS A 130 8.30 13.53 11.98
C LYS A 130 6.91 12.95 11.73
N ASN A 131 5.93 13.48 12.46
CA ASN A 131 4.53 13.12 12.30
C ASN A 131 3.90 13.94 11.16
N TYR A 132 3.16 13.26 10.30
CA TYR A 132 2.34 13.83 9.24
C TYR A 132 0.90 13.37 9.41
N VAL A 133 -0.06 14.24 9.10
CA VAL A 133 -1.49 13.91 9.10
C VAL A 133 -2.03 14.19 7.72
N PHE A 134 -2.23 13.12 6.94
CA PHE A 134 -2.80 13.21 5.60
C PHE A 134 -4.32 13.10 5.67
N THR A 135 -5.02 13.94 4.91
CA THR A 135 -6.48 13.83 4.74
C THR A 135 -6.78 13.25 3.38
N PHE A 136 -7.50 12.15 3.36
CA PHE A 136 -7.96 11.50 2.13
C PHE A 136 -9.40 11.90 1.86
N ASP A 137 -9.65 12.29 0.62
CA ASP A 137 -10.96 12.79 0.19
C ASP A 137 -11.94 11.61 0.04
N GLU A 138 -11.45 10.49 -0.51
CA GLU A 138 -12.28 9.34 -0.88
C GLU A 138 -11.54 8.01 -0.65
N VAL A 139 -12.29 7.00 -0.22
CA VAL A 139 -11.95 5.57 -0.33
C VAL A 139 -13.08 4.88 -1.11
N LEU A 140 -12.73 4.28 -2.24
CA LEU A 140 -13.61 3.46 -3.06
C LEU A 140 -13.24 2.00 -2.88
N ILE A 141 -14.25 1.17 -2.62
CA ILE A 141 -14.15 -0.29 -2.66
C ILE A 141 -15.05 -0.81 -3.79
N GLU A 142 -14.46 -1.54 -4.73
CA GLU A 142 -15.16 -2.09 -5.90
C GLU A 142 -14.94 -3.60 -6.00
N ASN A 143 -16.02 -4.38 -6.08
CA ASN A 143 -15.92 -5.77 -6.51
C ASN A 143 -15.71 -5.79 -8.02
N THR A 144 -14.52 -6.20 -8.47
CA THR A 144 -14.13 -6.14 -9.88
C THR A 144 -14.90 -7.12 -10.78
N ALA A 145 -15.61 -8.09 -10.21
CA ALA A 145 -16.44 -9.04 -10.94
C ALA A 145 -17.88 -8.54 -11.12
N THR A 146 -18.45 -7.87 -10.12
CA THR A 146 -19.85 -7.39 -10.15
C THR A 146 -20.00 -5.90 -10.47
N ASP A 147 -18.90 -5.14 -10.43
CA ASP A 147 -18.87 -3.68 -10.51
C ASP A 147 -19.66 -2.96 -9.40
N GLU A 148 -20.01 -3.66 -8.32
CA GLU A 148 -20.60 -3.07 -7.12
C GLU A 148 -19.55 -2.19 -6.42
N LYS A 149 -19.96 -0.97 -6.06
CA LYS A 149 -19.08 0.09 -5.55
C LYS A 149 -19.60 0.66 -4.25
N MET A 150 -18.68 0.85 -3.31
CA MET A 150 -18.91 1.56 -2.05
C MET A 150 -17.95 2.72 -1.96
N VAL A 151 -18.45 3.91 -1.65
CA VAL A 151 -17.65 5.15 -1.59
C VAL A 151 -17.77 5.75 -0.22
N PHE A 152 -16.62 6.02 0.40
CA PHE A 152 -16.52 6.59 1.73
C PHE A 152 -15.63 7.82 1.70
N ASN A 153 -15.91 8.80 2.55
CA ASN A 153 -15.20 10.08 2.57
C ASN A 153 -14.66 10.41 3.96
N ASP A 154 -13.83 11.45 3.99
CA ASP A 154 -13.34 12.16 5.19
C ASP A 154 -12.47 11.29 6.10
N PHE A 155 -11.33 10.83 5.59
CA PHE A 155 -10.39 10.03 6.38
C PHE A 155 -9.14 10.79 6.76
N LYS A 156 -8.60 10.48 7.94
CA LYS A 156 -7.26 10.93 8.36
C LYS A 156 -6.32 9.76 8.48
N PHE A 157 -5.09 9.98 8.03
CA PHE A 157 -4.00 9.04 8.18
C PHE A 157 -2.83 9.70 8.88
N ASN A 158 -2.58 9.28 10.12
CA ASN A 158 -1.42 9.69 10.90
C ASN A 158 -0.24 8.81 10.49
N PHE A 159 0.78 9.42 9.90
CA PHE A 159 1.95 8.74 9.38
C PHE A 159 3.21 9.19 10.11
N LYS A 160 4.03 8.22 10.50
CA LYS A 160 5.39 8.44 11.00
C LYS A 160 6.31 7.31 10.54
N GLN A 161 7.43 7.68 9.92
CA GLN A 161 8.53 6.77 9.65
C GLN A 161 9.46 6.68 10.87
N THR A 162 9.79 5.47 11.31
CA THR A 162 10.62 5.21 12.51
C THR A 162 12.06 4.78 12.23
N ASN A 163 12.41 4.48 10.99
CA ASN A 163 13.79 4.23 10.59
C ASN A 163 14.39 5.48 9.94
N GLU A 164 15.59 5.84 10.35
CA GLU A 164 16.42 6.79 9.62
C GLU A 164 17.11 6.02 8.48
N ILE A 165 16.71 6.28 7.25
CA ILE A 165 17.31 5.69 6.05
C ILE A 165 18.30 6.70 5.49
N ILE A 166 19.55 6.29 5.34
CA ILE A 166 20.61 7.08 4.72
C ILE A 166 20.87 6.53 3.31
N SER A 167 21.08 7.38 2.31
CA SER A 167 21.20 7.02 0.89
C SER A 167 22.19 5.88 0.62
N ASP A 168 23.30 5.83 1.36
CA ASP A 168 24.34 4.81 1.21
C ASP A 168 24.10 3.52 2.02
N LYS A 169 23.01 3.47 2.81
CA LYS A 169 22.65 2.37 3.73
C LYS A 169 21.24 1.82 3.48
N VAL A 170 20.74 1.93 2.25
CA VAL A 170 19.50 1.23 1.87
C VAL A 170 19.78 -0.28 1.87
N GLU A 171 19.00 -1.04 2.66
CA GLU A 171 19.15 -2.49 2.81
C GLU A 171 17.98 -3.24 2.17
N GLU A 172 17.96 -4.56 2.33
CA GLU A 172 16.93 -5.45 1.77
C GLU A 172 15.52 -5.11 2.27
N LYS A 173 15.39 -4.67 3.52
CA LYS A 173 14.09 -4.33 4.13
C LYS A 173 13.44 -3.13 3.45
N GLU A 174 14.20 -2.10 3.10
CA GLU A 174 13.69 -0.94 2.38
C GLU A 174 13.24 -1.31 0.96
N ILE A 175 13.91 -2.26 0.32
CA ILE A 175 13.50 -2.79 -1.00
C ILE A 175 12.21 -3.59 -0.90
N GLU A 176 12.07 -4.43 0.13
CA GLU A 176 10.83 -5.17 0.41
C GLU A 176 9.65 -4.22 0.67
N ASN A 177 9.89 -3.17 1.46
CA ASN A 177 8.91 -2.11 1.69
C ASN A 177 8.57 -1.40 0.38
N LEU A 178 9.57 -1.05 -0.45
CA LEU A 178 9.33 -0.41 -1.74
C LEU A 178 8.37 -1.26 -2.58
N PHE A 179 8.61 -2.56 -2.78
CA PHE A 179 7.70 -3.42 -3.54
C PHE A 179 6.33 -3.60 -2.87
N SER A 180 6.27 -3.59 -1.55
CA SER A 180 5.01 -3.67 -0.81
C SER A 180 4.08 -2.48 -1.05
N TYR A 181 4.63 -1.30 -1.35
CA TYR A 181 3.85 -0.07 -1.51
C TYR A 181 3.88 0.48 -2.94
N TRP A 182 4.88 0.13 -3.75
CA TRP A 182 4.94 0.49 -5.15
C TRP A 182 3.81 -0.23 -5.90
N LEU A 183 2.94 0.56 -6.53
CA LEU A 183 1.76 0.11 -7.28
C LEU A 183 0.72 -0.73 -6.49
N GLY A 184 0.79 -0.81 -5.16
CA GLY A 184 -0.27 -1.42 -4.35
C GLY A 184 -0.13 -2.90 -4.01
N GLY A 185 1.11 -3.44 -3.95
CA GLY A 185 1.35 -4.73 -3.28
C GLY A 185 2.07 -5.80 -4.11
N ILE A 186 3.23 -5.48 -4.67
CA ILE A 186 4.00 -6.40 -5.53
C ILE A 186 4.61 -7.58 -4.77
N ASN A 187 4.59 -7.57 -3.44
CA ASN A 187 4.99 -8.68 -2.57
C ASN A 187 3.82 -9.17 -1.69
N SER A 188 2.58 -9.08 -2.19
CA SER A 188 1.41 -9.65 -1.52
C SER A 188 1.31 -11.16 -1.74
N GLU A 189 0.65 -11.85 -0.81
CA GLU A 189 0.43 -13.30 -0.93
C GLU A 189 -0.43 -13.60 -2.17
N PRO A 190 -0.16 -14.69 -2.93
CA PRO A 190 -0.93 -15.02 -4.13
C PRO A 190 -2.43 -15.25 -3.88
N SER A 191 -2.83 -15.58 -2.65
CA SER A 191 -4.24 -15.69 -2.24
C SER A 191 -4.90 -14.35 -1.94
N GLU A 192 -4.14 -13.27 -1.76
CA GLU A 192 -4.68 -11.96 -1.39
C GLU A 192 -5.47 -11.35 -2.54
N ARG A 193 -6.69 -10.89 -2.24
CA ARG A 193 -7.65 -10.37 -3.24
C ARG A 193 -7.90 -8.87 -3.14
N PHE A 194 -7.42 -8.22 -2.08
CA PHE A 194 -7.62 -6.79 -1.79
C PHE A 194 -6.37 -5.95 -2.04
N ASN A 195 -5.18 -6.55 -2.05
CA ASN A 195 -3.90 -5.86 -2.13
C ASN A 195 -3.08 -6.43 -3.30
N TRP A 196 -3.39 -5.96 -4.50
CA TRP A 196 -2.76 -6.38 -5.74
C TRP A 196 -2.20 -5.17 -6.48
N ALA A 197 -1.13 -5.41 -7.22
CA ALA A 197 -0.43 -4.40 -7.98
C ALA A 197 -1.27 -3.91 -9.16
N LYS A 198 -1.52 -2.59 -9.22
CA LYS A 198 -2.30 -1.97 -10.28
C LYS A 198 -1.41 -1.60 -11.46
N ALA A 199 -1.47 -2.40 -12.52
CA ALA A 199 -0.87 -2.04 -13.79
C ALA A 199 -1.74 -0.97 -14.48
N ASN A 200 -1.18 0.21 -14.71
CA ASN A 200 -1.88 1.26 -15.44
C ASN A 200 -1.85 1.02 -16.96
N ASP A 201 -2.88 1.45 -17.68
CA ASP A 201 -3.03 1.21 -19.13
C ASP A 201 -1.95 1.91 -19.97
N ALA A 202 -1.21 2.88 -19.41
CA ALA A 202 -0.18 3.59 -20.15
C ALA A 202 1.07 2.71 -20.29
N SER A 203 1.64 2.29 -19.16
CA SER A 203 2.88 1.49 -19.15
C SER A 203 2.64 0.00 -19.44
N PHE A 204 1.39 -0.48 -19.37
CA PHE A 204 1.04 -1.90 -19.53
C PHE A 204 -0.02 -2.15 -20.63
N HIS A 205 -0.01 -1.34 -21.69
CA HIS A 205 -1.07 -1.23 -22.71
C HIS A 205 -1.48 -2.54 -23.44
N GLU A 206 -0.57 -3.50 -23.65
CA GLU A 206 -0.85 -4.74 -24.41
C GLU A 206 -0.75 -6.02 -23.56
N VAL A 207 -0.58 -5.88 -22.24
CA VAL A 207 -0.36 -7.05 -21.38
C VAL A 207 -1.61 -7.94 -21.31
N ALA A 208 -2.80 -7.37 -21.16
CA ALA A 208 -4.04 -8.15 -21.14
C ALA A 208 -4.24 -8.94 -22.44
N ASP A 209 -4.04 -8.30 -23.60
CA ASP A 209 -4.24 -8.90 -24.92
C ASP A 209 -3.26 -10.07 -25.17
N THR A 210 -1.98 -9.88 -24.83
CA THR A 210 -0.94 -10.94 -24.97
C THR A 210 -1.15 -12.10 -24.01
N LEU A 211 -1.68 -11.83 -22.82
CA LEU A 211 -1.98 -12.87 -21.85
C LEU A 211 -3.20 -13.70 -22.27
N GLU A 212 -4.26 -13.06 -22.78
CA GLU A 212 -5.47 -13.76 -23.25
C GLU A 212 -5.22 -14.61 -24.50
N ASN A 213 -4.31 -14.17 -25.39
CA ASN A 213 -3.95 -14.94 -26.59
C ASN A 213 -2.92 -16.06 -26.33
N GLY A 214 -2.41 -16.17 -25.09
CA GLY A 214 -1.46 -17.20 -24.69
C GLY A 214 0.00 -16.94 -25.08
N SER A 215 0.35 -15.74 -25.56
CA SER A 215 1.72 -15.36 -25.92
C SER A 215 2.55 -14.93 -24.70
N LEU A 216 2.88 -15.90 -23.84
CA LEU A 216 3.63 -15.64 -22.59
C LEU A 216 4.98 -14.93 -22.83
N GLY A 217 5.65 -15.18 -23.96
CA GLY A 217 6.90 -14.51 -24.30
C GLY A 217 6.72 -13.00 -24.51
N ASP A 218 5.68 -12.62 -25.23
CA ASP A 218 5.33 -11.22 -25.46
C ASP A 218 4.85 -10.57 -24.15
N SER A 219 4.01 -11.27 -23.37
CA SER A 219 3.56 -10.77 -22.06
C SER A 219 4.73 -10.48 -21.11
N LYS A 220 5.74 -11.36 -21.05
CA LYS A 220 6.95 -11.12 -20.24
C LYS A 220 7.68 -9.86 -20.68
N LYS A 221 7.79 -9.64 -21.99
CA LYS A 221 8.48 -8.48 -22.55
C LYS A 221 7.71 -7.18 -22.26
N GLU A 222 6.39 -7.17 -22.43
CA GLU A 222 5.55 -6.01 -22.16
C GLU A 222 5.52 -5.67 -20.67
N ILE A 223 5.36 -6.66 -19.80
CA ILE A 223 5.40 -6.45 -18.33
C ILE A 223 6.77 -5.91 -17.89
N LYS A 224 7.87 -6.50 -18.41
CA LYS A 224 9.22 -5.99 -18.15
C LYS A 224 9.34 -4.53 -18.58
N SER A 225 8.93 -4.23 -19.81
CA SER A 225 9.01 -2.86 -20.35
C SER A 225 8.22 -1.88 -19.49
N GLY A 226 6.99 -2.22 -19.10
CA GLY A 226 6.16 -1.35 -18.27
C GLY A 226 6.73 -1.11 -16.87
N ILE A 227 7.26 -2.16 -16.23
CA ILE A 227 7.93 -2.03 -14.93
C ILE A 227 9.19 -1.15 -15.06
N GLU A 228 10.04 -1.41 -16.05
CA GLU A 228 11.28 -0.64 -16.25
C GLU A 228 10.98 0.82 -16.62
N GLU A 229 9.95 1.07 -17.41
CA GLU A 229 9.49 2.41 -17.75
C GLU A 229 9.05 3.19 -16.51
N LEU A 230 8.25 2.57 -15.63
CA LEU A 230 7.81 3.22 -14.39
C LEU A 230 8.98 3.43 -13.42
N SER A 231 9.93 2.48 -13.38
CA SER A 231 11.13 2.56 -12.54
C SER A 231 12.13 3.66 -12.97
N ASP A 232 11.96 4.26 -14.15
CA ASP A 232 12.90 5.23 -14.73
C ASP A 232 12.16 6.46 -15.30
N GLY A 233 12.03 7.50 -14.46
CA GLY A 233 11.31 8.73 -14.81
C GLY A 233 11.88 9.51 -16.00
N ASP A 234 13.14 9.28 -16.38
CA ASP A 234 13.75 9.95 -17.53
C ASP A 234 13.22 9.40 -18.86
N ARG A 235 12.79 8.14 -18.90
CA ARG A 235 12.23 7.49 -20.10
C ARG A 235 10.82 7.99 -20.46
N MET A 236 10.06 8.50 -19.49
CA MET A 236 8.68 8.93 -19.69
C MET A 236 8.47 10.45 -19.87
N GLY A 237 9.52 11.28 -19.83
CA GLY A 237 9.39 12.72 -20.02
C GLY A 237 8.63 13.44 -18.89
N LYS A 238 9.26 13.58 -17.71
CA LYS A 238 8.88 14.48 -16.59
C LYS A 238 7.48 14.33 -15.94
N THR A 239 6.55 13.54 -16.49
CA THR A 239 5.27 13.21 -15.85
C THR A 239 5.40 11.90 -15.06
N SER A 240 6.11 11.94 -13.93
CA SER A 240 6.49 10.77 -13.09
C SER A 240 5.36 9.76 -12.82
N ARG A 241 5.73 8.46 -12.77
CA ARG A 241 5.06 7.39 -11.99
C ARG A 241 6.00 6.36 -11.32
N THR A 242 7.17 6.84 -10.83
CA THR A 242 7.86 6.37 -9.58
C THR A 242 8.95 5.28 -9.70
N PRO A 243 10.20 5.60 -9.30
CA PRO A 243 10.64 5.67 -7.89
C PRO A 243 10.89 7.10 -7.39
N ILE A 244 10.69 7.33 -6.09
CA ILE A 244 10.82 8.66 -5.45
C ILE A 244 12.28 9.16 -5.46
N PHE A 245 13.23 8.24 -5.37
CA PHE A 245 14.66 8.50 -5.31
C PHE A 245 15.38 7.67 -6.38
N GLU A 246 16.43 8.24 -6.98
CA GLU A 246 17.36 7.61 -7.91
C GLU A 246 17.88 6.27 -7.37
N LYS A 247 18.13 6.24 -6.06
CA LYS A 247 18.59 5.06 -5.36
C LYS A 247 17.69 3.85 -5.57
N TYR A 248 16.38 4.06 -5.68
CA TYR A 248 15.38 3.02 -5.88
C TYR A 248 15.07 2.73 -7.36
N ARG A 249 15.83 3.24 -8.33
CA ARG A 249 15.72 2.75 -9.71
C ARG A 249 16.14 1.29 -9.79
N PHE A 250 15.41 0.49 -10.56
CA PHE A 250 15.71 -0.92 -10.78
C PHE A 250 15.33 -1.37 -12.19
N THR A 251 15.97 -2.41 -12.68
CA THR A 251 15.50 -3.16 -13.85
C THR A 251 14.95 -4.51 -13.41
N VAL A 252 14.20 -5.21 -14.26
CA VAL A 252 13.61 -6.50 -13.89
C VAL A 252 13.84 -7.58 -14.93
N GLU A 253 13.89 -8.82 -14.47
CA GLU A 253 13.68 -10.01 -15.30
C GLU A 253 12.43 -10.73 -14.82
N ILE A 254 11.50 -11.02 -15.74
CA ILE A 254 10.24 -11.71 -15.43
C ILE A 254 10.45 -13.22 -15.54
N GLU A 255 10.41 -13.90 -14.40
CA GLU A 255 10.68 -15.33 -14.30
C GLU A 255 9.45 -16.17 -14.60
N ASP A 256 8.30 -15.82 -14.02
CA ASP A 256 7.06 -16.56 -14.20
C ASP A 256 5.83 -15.64 -14.29
N ILE A 257 4.83 -16.12 -15.04
CA ILE A 257 3.52 -15.52 -15.16
C ILE A 257 2.47 -16.61 -15.02
N LYS A 258 1.66 -16.51 -13.97
CA LYS A 258 0.56 -17.43 -13.74
C LYS A 258 -0.76 -16.69 -13.83
N LEU A 259 -1.55 -16.98 -14.85
CA LEU A 259 -2.91 -16.46 -14.97
C LEU A 259 -3.75 -16.90 -13.77
N LEU A 260 -4.46 -15.95 -13.19
CA LEU A 260 -5.39 -16.19 -12.10
C LEU A 260 -6.81 -16.31 -12.65
N PRO A 261 -7.71 -17.05 -11.98
CA PRO A 261 -9.11 -17.12 -12.38
C PRO A 261 -9.69 -15.71 -12.50
N ASN A 262 -10.18 -15.37 -13.68
CA ASN A 262 -10.72 -14.06 -13.97
C ASN A 262 -12.25 -14.11 -14.12
N LYS A 263 -12.96 -13.19 -13.45
CA LYS A 263 -14.39 -12.92 -13.66
C LYS A 263 -14.68 -11.46 -14.04
N SER A 264 -13.64 -10.62 -14.15
CA SER A 264 -13.80 -9.20 -14.45
C SER A 264 -13.89 -8.94 -15.96
N GLU A 265 -14.82 -8.07 -16.35
CA GLU A 265 -14.90 -7.56 -17.73
C GLU A 265 -13.80 -6.54 -18.05
N LYS A 266 -13.27 -5.86 -17.03
CA LYS A 266 -12.31 -4.75 -17.21
C LYS A 266 -10.87 -5.15 -16.99
N LEU A 267 -10.62 -6.12 -16.12
CA LEU A 267 -9.28 -6.50 -15.69
C LEU A 267 -8.97 -7.95 -16.04
N LEU A 268 -7.71 -8.23 -16.30
CA LEU A 268 -7.12 -9.56 -16.32
C LEU A 268 -6.15 -9.67 -15.14
N PHE A 269 -6.27 -10.75 -14.36
CA PHE A 269 -5.42 -10.96 -13.19
C PHE A 269 -4.37 -12.04 -13.46
N ALA A 270 -3.14 -11.76 -13.04
CA ALA A 270 -2.04 -12.72 -13.08
C ALA A 270 -1.16 -12.56 -11.84
N ASN A 271 -0.60 -13.66 -11.35
CA ASN A 271 0.51 -13.60 -10.42
C ASN A 271 1.80 -13.53 -11.24
N ILE A 272 2.61 -12.51 -10.97
CA ILE A 272 3.87 -12.25 -11.66
C ILE A 272 5.00 -12.43 -10.65
N SER A 273 6.07 -13.10 -11.05
CA SER A 273 7.29 -13.17 -10.25
C SER A 273 8.53 -12.89 -11.09
N GLY A 274 9.56 -12.37 -10.44
CA GLY A 274 10.80 -12.02 -11.11
C GLY A 274 11.88 -11.56 -10.15
N VAL A 275 12.96 -11.06 -10.75
CA VAL A 275 14.10 -10.52 -10.04
C VAL A 275 14.32 -9.09 -10.46
N ALA A 276 14.30 -8.18 -9.49
CA ALA A 276 14.71 -6.80 -9.69
C ALA A 276 16.20 -6.63 -9.40
N THR A 277 16.88 -5.82 -10.19
CA THR A 277 18.27 -5.41 -9.99
C THR A 277 18.32 -3.91 -9.75
N PHE A 278 18.83 -3.51 -8.59
CA PHE A 278 18.97 -2.12 -8.16
C PHE A 278 20.41 -1.66 -8.42
N PRO A 279 20.73 -1.07 -9.59
CA PRO A 279 22.10 -0.68 -9.94
C PRO A 279 22.71 0.30 -8.94
N ASN A 280 21.89 1.12 -8.31
CA ASN A 280 22.32 2.19 -7.41
C ASN A 280 22.47 1.74 -5.95
N ILE A 281 22.03 0.53 -5.57
CA ILE A 281 22.13 -0.02 -4.21
C ILE A 281 23.18 -1.13 -4.17
N ASN A 282 24.14 -1.02 -3.23
CA ASN A 282 25.15 -2.05 -2.93
C ASN A 282 25.81 -2.71 -4.15
N ASN A 283 26.17 -1.91 -5.18
CA ASN A 283 26.77 -2.36 -6.44
C ASN A 283 25.91 -3.36 -7.23
N GLY A 284 24.60 -3.14 -7.30
CA GLY A 284 23.69 -3.98 -8.09
C GLY A 284 22.96 -5.03 -7.27
N GLN A 285 22.47 -4.66 -6.09
CA GLN A 285 21.67 -5.55 -5.24
C GLN A 285 20.49 -6.11 -6.02
N LYS A 286 20.22 -7.40 -5.81
CA LYS A 286 19.08 -8.09 -6.40
C LYS A 286 18.05 -8.39 -5.34
N ALA A 287 16.78 -8.31 -5.71
CA ALA A 287 15.67 -8.71 -4.87
C ALA A 287 14.63 -9.45 -5.71
N ASN A 288 14.12 -10.55 -5.17
CA ASN A 288 13.00 -11.25 -5.78
C ASN A 288 11.72 -10.49 -5.48
N PHE A 289 10.76 -10.55 -6.40
CA PHE A 289 9.43 -10.02 -6.17
C PHE A 289 8.37 -10.99 -6.69
N SER A 290 7.20 -11.00 -6.05
CA SER A 290 6.05 -11.77 -6.52
C SER A 290 4.74 -11.25 -5.95
N GLY A 291 3.78 -11.00 -6.82
CA GLY A 291 2.49 -10.48 -6.40
C GLY A 291 1.40 -10.69 -7.43
N ASN A 292 0.17 -10.47 -7.01
CA ASN A 292 -0.97 -10.44 -7.91
C ASN A 292 -1.02 -9.08 -8.61
N TRP A 293 -1.28 -9.08 -9.92
CA TRP A 293 -1.40 -7.88 -10.75
C TRP A 293 -2.75 -7.86 -11.44
N GLY A 294 -3.36 -6.68 -11.51
CA GLY A 294 -4.54 -6.41 -12.34
C GLY A 294 -4.16 -5.57 -13.54
N PHE A 295 -4.35 -6.12 -14.75
CA PHE A 295 -4.08 -5.46 -16.04
C PHE A 295 -5.39 -5.08 -16.71
N TRP A 296 -5.51 -3.83 -17.17
CA TRP A 296 -6.71 -3.41 -17.88
C TRP A 296 -6.80 -4.04 -19.26
N LYS A 297 -7.98 -4.61 -19.53
CA LYS A 297 -8.37 -5.00 -20.87
C LYS A 297 -8.65 -3.73 -21.66
N LYS A 298 -8.25 -3.72 -22.92
CA LYS A 298 -8.50 -2.60 -23.81
C LYS A 298 -10.01 -2.30 -23.83
N ARG A 299 -10.39 -1.08 -23.45
CA ARG A 299 -11.80 -0.65 -23.54
C ARG A 299 -12.21 -0.76 -25.00
N VAL A 300 -13.13 -1.69 -25.30
CA VAL A 300 -13.84 -1.67 -26.59
C VAL A 300 -14.63 -0.37 -26.56
N SER A 301 -14.21 0.61 -27.36
CA SER A 301 -14.90 1.90 -27.51
C SER A 301 -16.40 1.66 -27.70
N GLN A 302 -17.21 2.13 -26.75
CA GLN A 302 -18.64 2.36 -26.96
C GLN A 302 -18.84 3.67 -27.73
#